data_AF-A0A6A6PL76-F1
#
_entry.id   AF-A0A6A6PL76-F1
#
_cell.length_a   1.000
_cell.length_b   1.000
_cell.length_c   1.000
_cell.angle_alpha   90.00
_cell.angle_beta   90.00
_cell.angle_gamma   90.00
#
_symmetry.space_group_name_H-M   'P 1'
#
loop_
_entity.id
_entity.type
_entity.pdbx_description
1 polymer ?
#
loop_
_entity_poly.entity_id
_entity_poly.type
_entity_poly.pdbx_seq_one_letter_code
_entity_poly.pdbx_strand_id
1 'polypeptide(L)'
;MEPTPNWLGATIFWLYILAALFFTALIIYTIVNIPQSKENILARFDTQREQRLFTFLAILSFLVLSANMLHVLINSFNTWSRERPLDSPTTNIFSTVGTWSLSSTLFHDFAEALLYDRTRMAWTAAALSTTFAFCLYMGIEGHRRAVPNLWAFFCLAQILPISFTQNLFTLARLRLPPAVNPKVPVQILFLIGQIGMYVGFSGITFNLAKPELLMRMVVSTRALMLLPCILAPGALSPFFGKTRAT
;
A
#
# COMPACT_ATOMS: atom_id res chain seq x y z
N MET A 1 -22.48 0.77 31.76
CA MET A 1 -22.27 1.88 30.82
C MET A 1 -22.17 1.28 29.44
N GLU A 2 -23.07 1.65 28.52
CA GLU A 2 -22.93 1.18 27.14
C GLU A 2 -21.68 1.81 26.51
N PRO A 3 -20.87 1.05 25.75
CA PRO A 3 -19.69 1.58 25.10
C PRO A 3 -20.12 2.58 24.03
N THR A 4 -19.52 3.76 24.00
CA THR A 4 -19.78 4.74 22.94
C THR A 4 -19.38 4.14 21.58
N PRO A 5 -20.28 4.10 20.59
CA PRO A 5 -20.00 3.45 19.32
C PRO A 5 -18.90 4.18 18.53
N ASN A 6 -17.89 3.44 18.12
CA ASN A 6 -16.74 3.87 17.31
C ASN A 6 -17.07 3.77 15.81
N TRP A 7 -18.05 4.54 15.36
CA TRP A 7 -18.48 4.59 13.96
C TRP A 7 -17.34 4.95 13.01
N LEU A 8 -16.47 5.87 13.42
CA LEU A 8 -15.35 6.32 12.61
C LEU A 8 -14.33 5.19 12.37
N GLY A 9 -13.91 4.50 13.44
CA GLY A 9 -12.97 3.39 13.35
C GLY A 9 -13.51 2.27 12.47
N ALA A 10 -14.77 1.86 12.68
CA ALA A 10 -15.40 0.82 11.86
C ALA A 10 -15.48 1.22 10.38
N THR A 11 -15.87 2.47 10.09
CA THR A 11 -15.99 2.97 8.71
C THR A 11 -14.63 2.94 8.02
N ILE A 12 -13.57 3.42 8.68
CA ILE A 12 -12.20 3.38 8.14
C ILE A 12 -11.77 1.93 7.89
N PHE A 13 -12.13 1.00 8.78
CA PHE A 13 -11.77 -0.42 8.67
C PHE A 13 -12.37 -1.06 7.41
N TRP A 14 -13.68 -0.92 7.23
CA TRP A 14 -14.37 -1.50 6.09
C TRP A 14 -13.95 -0.85 4.77
N LEU A 15 -13.80 0.49 4.76
CA LEU A 15 -13.30 1.21 3.59
C LEU A 15 -11.89 0.75 3.20
N TYR A 16 -11.02 0.51 4.18
CA TYR A 16 -9.66 0.03 3.94
C TYR A 16 -9.65 -1.35 3.28
N ILE A 17 -10.47 -2.30 3.75
CA ILE A 17 -10.59 -3.62 3.14
C ILE A 17 -11.12 -3.52 1.70
N LEU A 18 -12.20 -2.76 1.50
CA LEU A 18 -12.79 -2.58 0.18
C LEU A 18 -11.81 -1.93 -0.80
N ALA A 19 -11.09 -0.89 -0.37
CA ALA A 19 -10.07 -0.21 -1.17
C ALA A 19 -8.90 -1.16 -1.51
N ALA A 20 -8.43 -1.96 -0.55
CA ALA A 20 -7.38 -2.95 -0.78
C ALA A 20 -7.78 -3.96 -1.88
N LEU A 21 -8.99 -4.51 -1.78
CA LEU A 21 -9.51 -5.46 -2.75
C LEU A 21 -9.70 -4.82 -4.13
N PHE A 22 -10.29 -3.62 -4.17
CA PHE A 22 -10.52 -2.87 -5.40
C PHE A 22 -9.21 -2.58 -6.14
N PHE A 23 -8.21 -2.00 -5.47
CA PHE A 23 -6.94 -1.68 -6.12
C PHE A 23 -6.16 -2.93 -6.52
N THR A 24 -6.20 -3.99 -5.71
CA THR A 24 -5.59 -5.27 -6.08
C THR A 24 -6.23 -5.84 -7.35
N ALA A 25 -7.56 -5.88 -7.42
CA ALA A 25 -8.29 -6.36 -8.59
C ALA A 25 -8.01 -5.50 -9.83
N LEU A 26 -8.00 -4.17 -9.69
CA LEU A 26 -7.68 -3.23 -10.76
C LEU A 26 -6.26 -3.43 -11.30
N ILE A 27 -5.28 -3.64 -10.43
CA ILE A 27 -3.88 -3.90 -10.81
C ILE A 27 -3.75 -5.25 -11.51
N ILE A 28 -4.37 -6.31 -10.98
CA ILE A 28 -4.35 -7.64 -11.61
C ILE A 28 -4.99 -7.56 -13.00
N TYR A 29 -6.16 -6.94 -13.11
CA TYR A 29 -6.83 -6.69 -14.39
C TYR A 29 -5.91 -5.94 -15.36
N THR A 30 -5.24 -4.90 -14.87
CA THR A 30 -4.27 -4.13 -15.67
C THR A 30 -3.13 -5.01 -16.17
N ILE A 31 -2.49 -5.80 -15.31
CA ILE A 31 -1.37 -6.69 -15.66
C ILE A 31 -1.78 -7.76 -16.67
N VAL A 32 -2.97 -8.35 -16.50
CA VAL A 32 -3.50 -9.39 -17.37
C VAL A 32 -3.75 -8.84 -18.78
N ASN A 33 -4.22 -7.59 -18.88
CA ASN A 33 -4.55 -6.95 -20.16
C ASN A 33 -3.37 -6.28 -20.87
N ILE A 34 -2.16 -6.23 -20.28
CA ILE A 34 -0.98 -5.73 -21.00
C ILE A 34 -0.64 -6.72 -22.13
N PRO A 35 -0.70 -6.30 -23.40
CA PRO A 35 -0.32 -7.15 -24.51
C PRO A 35 1.17 -7.49 -24.39
N GLN A 36 1.51 -8.79 -24.37
CA GLN A 36 2.89 -9.22 -24.30
C GLN A 36 3.64 -8.76 -25.55
N SER A 37 4.71 -7.96 -25.37
CA SER A 37 5.62 -7.61 -26.47
C SER A 37 6.21 -8.88 -27.08
N LYS A 38 6.22 -8.97 -28.41
CA LYS A 38 6.70 -10.14 -29.18
C LYS A 38 8.22 -10.11 -29.43
N GLU A 39 8.93 -9.12 -28.92
CA GLU A 39 10.36 -8.95 -29.17
C GLU A 39 11.22 -9.96 -28.39
N ASN A 40 12.02 -10.73 -29.14
CA ASN A 40 13.04 -11.70 -28.72
C ASN A 40 12.56 -12.94 -27.94
N ILE A 41 12.53 -14.09 -28.64
CA ILE A 41 12.23 -15.43 -28.10
C ILE A 41 13.15 -15.80 -26.92
N LEU A 42 14.45 -15.46 -26.99
CA LEU A 42 15.41 -15.72 -25.90
C LEU A 42 15.14 -14.87 -24.66
N ALA A 43 14.85 -13.57 -24.83
CA ALA A 43 14.44 -12.69 -23.73
C ALA A 43 13.12 -13.15 -23.08
N ARG A 44 12.23 -13.76 -23.88
CA ARG A 44 10.94 -14.29 -23.42
C ARG A 44 11.08 -15.45 -22.43
N PHE A 45 12.06 -16.33 -22.60
CA PHE A 45 12.27 -17.45 -21.67
C PHE A 45 12.72 -16.99 -20.29
N ASP A 46 13.67 -16.06 -20.22
CA ASP A 46 14.15 -15.50 -18.96
C ASP A 46 13.03 -14.72 -18.24
N THR A 47 12.31 -13.89 -19.01
CA THR A 47 11.15 -13.13 -18.54
C THR A 47 10.04 -14.04 -17.99
N GLN A 48 9.80 -15.22 -18.58
CA GLN A 48 8.79 -16.15 -18.06
C GLN A 48 9.17 -16.73 -16.69
N ARG A 49 10.44 -17.07 -16.47
CA ARG A 49 10.91 -17.56 -15.17
C ARG A 49 10.75 -16.47 -14.11
N GLU A 50 11.19 -15.26 -14.41
CA GLU A 50 11.02 -14.11 -13.53
C GLU A 50 9.54 -13.82 -13.23
N GLN A 51 8.67 -13.85 -14.25
CA GLN A 51 7.22 -13.68 -14.06
C GLN A 51 6.64 -14.73 -13.11
N ARG A 52 7.02 -16.01 -13.26
CA ARG A 52 6.56 -17.07 -12.34
C ARG A 52 7.05 -16.83 -10.91
N LEU A 53 8.31 -16.42 -10.75
CA LEU A 53 8.88 -16.09 -9.45
C LEU A 53 8.11 -14.94 -8.80
N PHE A 54 8.00 -13.78 -9.46
CA PHE A 54 7.28 -12.63 -8.89
C PHE A 54 5.79 -12.90 -8.65
N THR A 55 5.16 -13.76 -9.46
CA THR A 55 3.79 -14.22 -9.19
C THR A 55 3.73 -15.04 -7.91
N PHE A 56 4.64 -16.00 -7.75
CA PHE A 56 4.73 -16.80 -6.53
C PHE A 56 5.01 -15.94 -5.30
N LEU A 57 5.96 -15.01 -5.39
CA LEU A 57 6.26 -14.07 -4.30
C LEU A 57 5.07 -13.15 -3.98
N ALA A 58 4.31 -12.69 -4.99
CA ALA A 58 3.10 -11.91 -4.77
C ALA A 58 2.03 -12.70 -4.02
N ILE A 59 1.77 -13.94 -4.44
CA ILE A 59 0.81 -14.84 -3.79
C ILE A 59 1.26 -15.11 -2.34
N LEU A 60 2.52 -15.47 -2.14
CA LEU A 60 3.07 -15.74 -0.82
C LEU A 60 2.97 -14.50 0.09
N SER A 61 3.34 -13.31 -0.41
CA SER A 61 3.22 -12.06 0.35
C SER A 61 1.78 -11.74 0.72
N PHE A 62 0.83 -12.01 -0.17
CA PHE A 62 -0.60 -11.82 0.09
C PHE A 62 -1.13 -12.82 1.14
N LEU A 63 -0.73 -14.09 1.05
CA LEU A 63 -1.12 -15.13 2.00
C LEU A 63 -0.58 -14.85 3.40
N VAL A 64 0.70 -14.52 3.52
CA VAL A 64 1.33 -14.18 4.80
C VAL A 64 0.68 -12.94 5.41
N LEU A 65 0.40 -11.92 4.61
CA LEU A 65 -0.32 -10.73 5.08
C LEU A 65 -1.73 -11.09 5.57
N SER A 66 -2.48 -11.84 4.77
CA SER A 66 -3.85 -12.23 5.09
C SER A 66 -3.92 -13.07 6.36
N ALA A 67 -2.96 -13.99 6.56
CA ALA A 67 -2.85 -14.80 7.77
C ALA A 67 -2.58 -13.95 9.02
N ASN A 68 -1.65 -12.99 8.93
CA ASN A 68 -1.34 -12.08 10.03
C ASN A 68 -2.54 -11.17 10.37
N MET A 69 -3.19 -10.59 9.35
CA MET A 69 -4.38 -9.75 9.56
C MET A 69 -5.53 -10.56 10.15
N LEU A 70 -5.78 -11.77 9.65
CA LEU A 70 -6.82 -12.65 10.18
C LEU A 70 -6.54 -13.01 11.65
N HIS A 71 -5.29 -13.31 12.00
CA HIS A 71 -4.90 -13.59 13.38
C HIS A 71 -5.18 -12.39 14.31
N VAL A 72 -4.88 -11.16 13.87
CA VAL A 72 -5.20 -9.93 14.62
C VAL A 72 -6.71 -9.77 14.80
N LEU A 73 -7.50 -10.00 13.73
CA LEU A 73 -8.96 -9.90 13.77
C LEU A 73 -9.57 -10.93 14.73
N ILE A 74 -9.10 -12.18 14.66
CA ILE A 74 -9.55 -13.26 15.56
C ILE A 74 -9.22 -12.92 17.01
N ASN A 75 -8.00 -12.44 17.29
CA ASN A 75 -7.61 -12.07 18.65
C ASN A 75 -8.45 -10.90 19.18
N SER A 76 -8.67 -9.87 18.36
CA SER A 76 -9.53 -8.75 18.73
C SER A 76 -10.97 -9.19 19.01
N PHE A 77 -11.53 -10.06 18.16
CA PHE A 77 -12.88 -10.61 18.35
C PHE A 77 -12.97 -11.45 19.62
N ASN A 78 -11.98 -12.32 19.87
CA ASN A 78 -11.93 -13.16 21.05
C ASN A 78 -11.88 -12.32 22.33
N THR A 79 -11.02 -11.30 22.39
CA THR A 79 -10.95 -10.38 23.53
C THR A 79 -12.28 -9.68 23.76
N TRP A 80 -12.86 -9.10 22.70
CA TRP A 80 -14.16 -8.43 22.75
C TRP A 80 -15.29 -9.35 23.25
N SER A 81 -15.31 -10.61 22.78
CA SER A 81 -16.35 -11.58 23.14
C SER A 81 -16.26 -12.06 24.59
N ARG A 82 -15.06 -12.04 25.20
CA ARG A 82 -14.87 -12.39 26.61
C ARG A 82 -15.40 -11.32 27.54
N GLU A 83 -15.29 -10.06 27.13
CA GLU A 83 -15.79 -8.91 27.89
C GLU A 83 -17.31 -8.73 27.73
N ARG A 84 -17.90 -9.34 26.70
CA ARG A 84 -19.33 -9.28 26.37
C ARG A 84 -19.85 -10.68 26.04
N PRO A 85 -20.13 -11.52 27.05
CA PRO A 85 -20.70 -12.83 26.82
C PRO A 85 -21.98 -12.68 26.00
N LEU A 86 -22.05 -13.38 24.87
CA LEU A 86 -23.22 -13.36 24.01
C LEU A 86 -24.34 -14.13 24.72
N ASP A 87 -25.33 -13.41 25.24
CA ASP A 87 -26.43 -13.98 26.03
C ASP A 87 -27.38 -14.89 25.22
N SER A 88 -27.17 -15.08 23.90
CA SER A 88 -28.06 -15.89 23.06
C SER A 88 -27.33 -16.73 21.99
N PRO A 89 -27.63 -18.05 21.91
CA PRO A 89 -27.13 -18.95 20.87
C PRO A 89 -27.71 -18.69 19.47
N THR A 90 -28.65 -17.75 19.30
CA THR A 90 -29.28 -17.40 18.01
C THR A 90 -28.80 -16.06 17.44
N THR A 91 -27.73 -15.48 17.97
CA THR A 91 -27.19 -14.20 17.49
C THR A 91 -26.69 -14.33 16.05
N ASN A 92 -27.27 -13.53 15.16
CA ASN A 92 -26.88 -13.46 13.74
C ASN A 92 -25.40 -13.05 13.66
N ILE A 93 -24.55 -13.92 13.08
CA ILE A 93 -23.10 -13.70 12.95
C ILE A 93 -22.78 -12.33 12.34
N PHE A 94 -23.54 -11.88 11.33
CA PHE A 94 -23.33 -10.57 10.71
C PHE A 94 -23.60 -9.43 11.68
N SER A 95 -24.63 -9.55 12.53
CA SER A 95 -24.91 -8.56 13.56
C SER A 95 -23.82 -8.54 14.63
N THR A 96 -23.32 -9.70 15.04
CA THR A 96 -22.23 -9.82 16.03
C THR A 96 -20.92 -9.22 15.51
N VAL A 97 -20.55 -9.52 14.26
CA VAL A 97 -19.36 -8.94 13.61
C VAL A 97 -19.54 -7.43 13.41
N GLY A 98 -20.73 -6.98 13.04
CA GLY A 98 -21.06 -5.56 12.92
C GLY A 98 -20.86 -4.82 14.25
N THR A 99 -21.46 -5.32 15.33
CA THR A 99 -21.32 -4.75 16.68
C THR A 99 -19.87 -4.77 17.17
N TRP A 100 -19.13 -5.86 16.94
CA TRP A 100 -17.71 -5.93 17.24
C TRP A 100 -16.90 -4.87 16.48
N SER A 101 -17.14 -4.72 15.17
CA SER A 101 -16.44 -3.73 14.37
C SER A 101 -16.71 -2.29 14.85
N LEU A 102 -17.92 -2.01 15.32
CA LEU A 102 -18.34 -0.70 15.85
C LEU A 102 -17.88 -0.41 17.27
N SER A 103 -17.53 -1.42 18.06
CA SER A 103 -17.24 -1.25 19.49
C SER A 103 -15.84 -1.68 19.90
N SER A 104 -15.02 -2.17 18.97
CA SER A 104 -13.62 -2.51 19.22
C SER A 104 -12.68 -1.31 19.01
N THR A 105 -11.53 -1.35 19.67
CA THR A 105 -10.42 -0.41 19.54
C THR A 105 -9.37 -0.90 18.55
N LEU A 106 -9.74 -1.77 17.60
CA LEU A 106 -8.82 -2.53 16.74
C LEU A 106 -7.68 -1.69 16.14
N PHE A 107 -7.97 -0.50 15.62
CA PHE A 107 -6.94 0.37 15.03
C PHE A 107 -6.03 1.02 16.05
N HIS A 108 -6.55 1.34 17.22
CA HIS A 108 -5.76 1.89 18.32
C HIS A 108 -4.78 0.83 18.81
N ASP A 109 -5.27 -0.38 19.08
CA ASP A 109 -4.46 -1.52 19.54
C ASP A 109 -3.39 -1.90 18.51
N PHE A 110 -3.74 -1.86 17.22
CA PHE A 110 -2.80 -2.14 16.14
C PHE A 110 -1.72 -1.05 16.03
N ALA A 111 -2.10 0.23 16.11
CA ALA A 111 -1.16 1.34 16.08
C ALA A 111 -0.23 1.33 17.30
N GLU A 112 -0.76 1.06 18.50
CA GLU A 112 0.03 0.92 19.72
C GLU A 112 1.00 -0.26 19.62
N ALA A 113 0.54 -1.41 19.12
CA ALA A 113 1.40 -2.58 18.93
C ALA A 113 2.56 -2.36 17.96
N LEU A 114 2.43 -1.46 16.98
CA LEU A 114 3.52 -1.08 16.07
C LEU A 114 4.57 -0.17 16.72
N LEU A 115 4.18 0.57 17.76
CA LEU A 115 4.99 1.63 18.37
C LEU A 115 5.39 1.33 19.82
N TYR A 116 5.00 0.16 20.32
CA TYR A 116 5.15 -0.23 21.72
C TYR A 116 6.60 -0.17 22.23
N ASP A 117 7.57 -0.57 21.40
CA ASP A 117 8.99 -0.57 21.77
C ASP A 117 9.86 0.06 20.67
N ARG A 118 11.09 0.43 21.04
CA ARG A 118 12.05 1.06 20.12
C ARG A 118 12.40 0.18 18.92
N THR A 119 12.37 -1.13 19.07
CA THR A 119 12.69 -2.09 18.01
C THR A 119 11.58 -2.13 16.96
N ARG A 120 10.32 -2.22 17.37
CA ARG A 120 9.12 -2.16 16.54
C ARG A 120 9.00 -0.80 15.86
N MET A 121 9.34 0.28 16.56
CA MET A 121 9.46 1.60 15.96
C MET A 121 10.53 1.63 14.87
N ALA A 122 11.72 1.07 15.12
CA ALA A 122 12.79 1.01 14.11
C ALA A 122 12.36 0.18 12.88
N TRP A 123 11.67 -0.95 13.08
CA TRP A 123 11.11 -1.74 11.99
C TRP A 123 10.03 -0.99 11.21
N THR A 124 9.15 -0.27 11.89
CA THR A 124 8.12 0.57 11.26
C THR A 124 8.76 1.69 10.43
N ALA A 125 9.79 2.36 10.97
CA ALA A 125 10.53 3.37 10.24
C ALA A 125 11.28 2.79 9.04
N ALA A 126 11.88 1.60 9.16
CA ALA A 126 12.52 0.90 8.05
C ALA A 126 11.51 0.56 6.95
N ALA A 127 10.34 0.02 7.32
CA ALA A 127 9.27 -0.30 6.38
C ALA A 127 8.75 0.94 5.64
N LEU A 128 8.57 2.07 6.33
CA LEU A 128 8.23 3.35 5.71
C LEU A 128 9.34 3.82 4.76
N SER A 129 10.61 3.65 5.13
CA SER A 129 11.75 4.06 4.31
C SER A 129 11.82 3.29 3.01
N THR A 130 11.64 1.97 3.10
CA THR A 130 11.57 1.08 1.93
C THR A 130 10.37 1.42 1.06
N THR A 131 9.22 1.71 1.66
CA THR A 131 8.02 2.16 0.93
C THR A 131 8.30 3.43 0.15
N PHE A 132 8.94 4.41 0.80
CA PHE A 132 9.25 5.69 0.18
C PHE A 132 10.20 5.53 -1.01
N ALA A 133 11.32 4.83 -0.80
CA ALA A 133 12.30 4.56 -1.84
C ALA A 133 11.67 3.83 -3.04
N PHE A 134 10.78 2.87 -2.77
CA PHE A 134 10.09 2.16 -3.83
C PHE A 134 9.04 3.00 -4.55
N CYS A 135 8.31 3.87 -3.85
CA CYS A 135 7.39 4.83 -4.47
C CYS A 135 8.12 5.78 -5.43
N LEU A 136 9.32 6.25 -5.08
CA LEU A 136 10.15 7.06 -5.97
C LEU A 136 10.56 6.26 -7.22
N TYR A 137 11.07 5.04 -7.02
CA TYR A 137 11.43 4.15 -8.12
C TYR A 137 10.25 3.86 -9.04
N MET A 138 9.09 3.54 -8.47
CA MET A 138 7.84 3.27 -9.17
C MET A 138 7.37 4.50 -9.95
N GLY A 139 7.51 5.70 -9.39
CA GLY A 139 7.21 6.94 -10.09
C GLY A 139 8.08 7.11 -11.34
N ILE A 140 9.39 6.94 -11.21
CA ILE A 140 10.32 7.10 -12.33
C ILE A 140 10.09 6.03 -13.41
N GLU A 141 10.15 4.76 -13.03
CA GLU A 141 10.04 3.64 -13.98
C GLU A 141 8.64 3.48 -14.55
N GLY A 142 7.62 3.76 -13.72
CA GLY A 142 6.22 3.70 -14.13
C GLY A 142 5.94 4.67 -15.25
N HIS A 143 6.44 5.91 -15.15
CA HIS A 143 6.32 6.89 -16.24
C HIS A 143 7.20 6.54 -17.43
N ARG A 144 8.45 6.11 -17.19
CA ARG A 144 9.41 5.76 -18.25
C ARG A 144 8.90 4.65 -19.18
N ARG A 145 8.12 3.72 -18.65
CA ARG A 145 7.53 2.59 -19.38
C ARG A 145 6.03 2.74 -19.65
N ALA A 146 5.45 3.90 -19.32
CA ALA A 146 4.03 4.20 -19.46
C ALA A 146 3.12 3.09 -18.86
N VAL A 147 3.41 2.70 -17.60
CA VAL A 147 2.63 1.68 -16.89
C VAL A 147 1.18 2.14 -16.76
N PRO A 148 0.22 1.37 -17.31
CA PRO A 148 -1.20 1.72 -17.19
C PRO A 148 -1.64 1.69 -15.73
N ASN A 149 -2.56 2.60 -15.36
CA ASN A 149 -3.10 2.71 -14.00
C ASN A 149 -2.03 2.81 -12.89
N LEU A 150 -0.89 3.45 -13.17
CA LEU A 150 0.22 3.60 -12.22
C LEU A 150 -0.23 4.12 -10.84
N TRP A 151 -1.19 5.05 -10.83
CA TRP A 151 -1.79 5.61 -9.62
C TRP A 151 -2.36 4.52 -8.68
N ALA A 152 -2.92 3.43 -9.22
CA ALA A 152 -3.46 2.34 -8.42
C ALA A 152 -2.36 1.61 -7.64
N PHE A 153 -1.16 1.49 -8.21
CA PHE A 153 0.00 0.91 -7.51
C PHE A 153 0.44 1.80 -6.34
N PHE A 154 0.40 3.14 -6.50
CA PHE A 154 0.65 4.06 -5.40
C PHE A 154 -0.40 3.93 -4.29
N CYS A 155 -1.68 3.89 -4.64
CA CYS A 155 -2.77 3.66 -3.68
C CYS A 155 -2.59 2.33 -2.95
N LEU A 156 -2.25 1.26 -3.67
CA LEU A 156 -2.02 -0.05 -3.07
C LEU A 156 -0.81 -0.04 -2.12
N ALA A 157 0.28 0.68 -2.45
CA ALA A 157 1.45 0.83 -1.58
C ALA A 157 1.15 1.59 -0.28
N GLN A 158 0.09 2.41 -0.23
CA GLN A 158 -0.34 3.08 1.00
C GLN A 158 -1.16 2.18 1.92
N ILE A 159 -1.79 1.15 1.35
CA ILE A 159 -2.71 0.26 2.04
C ILE A 159 -1.96 -1.04 2.38
N LEU A 160 -1.53 -1.80 1.39
CA LEU A 160 -0.88 -3.09 1.61
C LEU A 160 0.65 -2.97 1.77
N PRO A 161 1.31 -4.00 2.34
CA PRO A 161 2.76 -4.05 2.44
C PRO A 161 3.43 -3.79 1.09
N ILE A 162 4.53 -3.04 1.15
CA ILE A 162 5.27 -2.65 -0.06
C ILE A 162 5.75 -3.86 -0.87
N SER A 163 6.12 -4.97 -0.21
CA SER A 163 6.57 -6.20 -0.87
C SER A 163 5.53 -6.76 -1.84
N PHE A 164 4.25 -6.71 -1.49
CA PHE A 164 3.18 -7.18 -2.37
C PHE A 164 3.08 -6.29 -3.61
N THR A 165 3.02 -4.97 -3.40
CA THR A 165 2.95 -3.99 -4.49
C THR A 165 4.19 -4.04 -5.38
N GLN A 166 5.38 -4.27 -4.81
CA GLN A 166 6.65 -4.45 -5.52
C GLN A 166 6.60 -5.59 -6.52
N ASN A 167 6.09 -6.75 -6.10
CA ASN A 167 5.96 -7.91 -6.97
C ASN A 167 4.98 -7.64 -8.11
N LEU A 168 3.81 -7.04 -7.82
CA LEU A 168 2.82 -6.68 -8.85
C LEU A 168 3.37 -5.64 -9.85
N PHE A 169 4.06 -4.62 -9.37
CA PHE A 169 4.66 -3.60 -10.24
C PHE A 169 5.75 -4.22 -11.13
N THR A 170 6.55 -5.13 -10.57
CA THR A 170 7.58 -5.84 -11.35
C THR A 170 6.93 -6.72 -12.42
N LEU A 171 5.83 -7.41 -12.11
CA LEU A 171 5.05 -8.16 -13.10
C LEU A 171 4.53 -7.28 -14.24
N ALA A 172 3.98 -6.10 -13.91
CA ALA A 172 3.55 -5.13 -14.92
C ALA A 172 4.73 -4.71 -15.81
N ARG A 173 5.88 -4.40 -15.20
CA ARG A 173 7.11 -3.99 -15.88
C ARG A 173 7.66 -5.07 -16.81
N LEU A 174 7.62 -6.35 -16.39
CA LEU A 174 8.11 -7.49 -17.18
C LEU A 174 7.21 -7.80 -18.39
N ARG A 175 5.95 -7.34 -18.40
CA ARG A 175 5.04 -7.50 -19.54
C ARG A 175 5.11 -6.36 -20.54
N LEU A 176 5.58 -5.20 -20.11
CA LEU A 176 5.73 -4.02 -20.96
C LEU A 176 7.03 -4.07 -21.77
N PRO A 177 7.04 -3.50 -22.99
CA PRO A 177 8.26 -3.35 -23.77
C PRO A 177 9.30 -2.48 -23.04
N PRO A 178 10.57 -2.49 -23.51
CA PRO A 178 11.60 -1.58 -23.02
C PRO A 178 11.14 -0.12 -23.05
N ALA A 179 11.71 0.70 -22.18
CA ALA A 179 11.34 2.11 -22.02
C ALA A 179 11.30 2.87 -23.36
N VAL A 180 10.13 3.45 -23.68
CA VAL A 180 9.91 4.24 -24.90
C VAL A 180 10.65 5.58 -24.84
N ASN A 181 10.93 6.09 -23.63
CA ASN A 181 11.58 7.38 -23.45
C ASN A 181 12.68 7.32 -22.36
N PRO A 182 13.95 7.09 -22.73
CA PRO A 182 15.04 6.92 -21.77
C PRO A 182 15.41 8.22 -21.03
N LYS A 183 14.96 9.38 -21.51
CA LYS A 183 15.27 10.71 -20.97
C LYS A 183 14.04 11.32 -20.31
N VAL A 184 13.52 10.70 -19.25
CA VAL A 184 12.71 11.47 -18.30
C VAL A 184 13.72 12.27 -17.47
N PRO A 185 13.76 13.62 -17.56
CA PRO A 185 14.60 14.40 -16.66
C PRO A 185 13.98 14.28 -15.27
N VAL A 186 14.39 13.25 -14.54
CA VAL A 186 14.17 13.19 -13.11
C VAL A 186 14.91 14.40 -12.58
N GLN A 187 14.18 15.42 -12.15
CA GLN A 187 14.78 16.60 -11.54
C GLN A 187 15.51 16.10 -10.29
N ILE A 188 16.81 15.86 -10.40
CA ILE A 188 17.64 15.28 -9.32
C ILE A 188 17.46 16.11 -8.04
N LEU A 189 17.27 17.43 -8.18
CA LEU A 189 16.96 18.34 -7.10
C LEU A 189 15.63 18.00 -6.37
N PHE A 190 14.61 17.56 -7.10
CA PHE A 190 13.34 17.09 -6.53
C PHE A 190 13.51 15.77 -5.80
N LEU A 191 14.28 14.84 -6.36
CA LEU A 191 14.61 13.57 -5.71
C LEU A 191 15.42 13.80 -4.41
N ILE A 192 16.41 14.69 -4.45
CA ILE A 192 17.20 15.10 -3.29
C ILE A 192 16.31 15.78 -2.25
N GLY A 193 15.39 16.67 -2.67
CA GLY A 193 14.45 17.33 -1.77
C GLY A 193 13.50 16.35 -1.08
N GLN A 194 13.00 15.36 -1.81
CA GLN A 194 12.15 14.28 -1.30
C GLN A 194 12.92 13.39 -0.30
N ILE A 195 14.13 12.96 -0.65
CA ILE A 195 15.00 12.18 0.24
C ILE A 195 15.38 13.00 1.49
N GLY A 196 15.75 14.27 1.32
CA GLY A 196 16.10 15.16 2.41
C GLY A 196 14.94 15.42 3.36
N MET A 197 13.73 15.59 2.83
CA MET A 197 12.51 15.72 3.63
C MET A 197 12.21 14.43 4.39
N TYR A 198 12.34 13.26 3.74
CA TYR A 198 12.13 11.96 4.38
C TYR A 198 13.15 11.67 5.50
N VAL A 199 14.44 11.91 5.24
CA VAL A 199 15.54 11.71 6.19
C VAL A 199 15.45 12.70 7.35
N GLY A 200 15.17 13.97 7.06
CA GLY A 200 14.98 14.99 8.10
C GLY A 200 13.80 14.66 9.00
N PHE A 201 12.66 14.27 8.41
CA PHE A 201 11.46 13.93 9.16
C PHE A 201 11.62 12.64 9.98
N SER A 202 12.30 11.63 9.44
CA SER A 202 12.60 10.36 10.14
C SER A 202 13.66 10.51 11.24
N GLY A 203 14.66 11.36 11.03
CA GLY A 203 15.72 11.65 12.01
C GLY A 203 15.21 12.46 13.21
N ILE A 204 14.30 13.42 12.96
CA ILE A 204 13.69 14.25 14.01
C ILE A 204 12.79 13.39 14.92
N THR A 205 12.01 12.47 14.36
CA THR A 205 11.04 11.67 15.11
C THR A 205 11.67 10.51 15.88
N PHE A 206 12.72 9.86 15.34
CA PHE A 206 13.47 8.83 16.06
C PHE A 206 14.12 9.38 17.34
N ASN A 207 14.56 10.64 17.32
CA ASN A 207 15.16 11.31 18.47
C ASN A 207 14.13 11.91 19.45
N LEU A 208 12.93 12.26 19.00
CA LEU A 208 11.93 12.94 19.83
C LEU A 208 10.91 12.01 20.51
N ALA A 209 10.93 10.70 20.24
CA ALA A 209 10.32 9.61 21.02
C ALA A 209 8.94 9.87 21.69
N LYS A 210 8.05 10.66 21.05
CA LYS A 210 6.68 10.87 21.54
C LYS A 210 5.71 10.09 20.64
N PRO A 211 4.89 9.17 21.19
CA PRO A 211 3.96 8.35 20.42
C PRO A 211 2.95 9.19 19.62
N GLU A 212 2.56 10.35 20.14
CA GLU A 212 1.61 11.27 19.51
C GLU A 212 2.15 11.92 18.22
N LEU A 213 3.45 12.24 18.20
CA LEU A 213 4.14 12.76 17.02
C LEU A 213 4.31 11.68 15.95
N LEU A 214 4.37 10.43 16.36
CA LEU A 214 4.63 9.29 15.49
C LEU A 214 3.40 8.95 14.64
N MET A 215 2.19 8.97 15.20
CA MET A 215 0.98 8.79 14.41
C MET A 215 0.81 9.90 13.36
N ARG A 216 1.09 11.16 13.73
CA ARG A 216 1.11 12.28 12.78
C ARG A 216 2.19 12.09 11.71
N MET A 217 3.34 11.54 12.09
CA MET A 217 4.44 11.23 11.19
C MET A 217 4.04 10.17 10.15
N VAL A 218 3.43 9.07 10.57
CA VAL A 218 2.99 8.01 9.65
C VAL A 218 2.03 8.59 8.61
N VAL A 219 1.04 9.38 9.06
CA VAL A 219 0.06 9.99 8.15
C VAL A 219 0.72 10.98 7.19
N SER A 220 1.56 11.89 7.67
CA SER A 220 2.23 12.87 6.80
C SER A 220 3.22 12.22 5.84
N THR A 221 3.94 11.19 6.28
CA THR A 221 4.88 10.42 5.46
C THR A 221 4.15 9.70 4.34
N ARG A 222 3.01 9.08 4.64
CA ARG A 222 2.13 8.43 3.66
C ARG A 222 1.53 9.45 2.67
N ALA A 223 1.17 10.64 3.12
CA ALA A 223 0.72 11.72 2.24
C ALA A 223 1.85 12.20 1.30
N LEU A 224 3.08 12.36 1.81
CA LEU A 224 4.25 12.73 1.01
C LEU A 224 4.59 11.66 -0.04
N MET A 225 4.37 10.38 0.26
CA MET A 225 4.59 9.28 -0.68
C MET A 225 3.66 9.30 -1.90
N LEU A 226 2.58 10.09 -1.89
CA LEU A 226 1.70 10.30 -3.05
C LEU A 226 2.19 11.41 -3.98
N LEU A 227 3.10 12.29 -3.51
CA LEU A 227 3.65 13.39 -4.33
C LEU A 227 4.30 12.91 -5.65
N PRO A 228 5.07 11.80 -5.68
CA PRO A 228 5.63 11.29 -6.93
C PRO A 228 4.56 10.90 -7.97
N CYS A 229 3.33 10.58 -7.54
CA CYS A 229 2.22 10.28 -8.44
C CYS A 229 1.66 11.54 -9.12
N ILE A 230 1.70 12.69 -8.44
CA ILE A 230 1.13 13.97 -8.92
C ILE A 230 2.18 14.78 -9.68
N LEU A 231 3.43 14.75 -9.22
CA LEU A 231 4.49 15.65 -9.66
C LEU A 231 5.38 15.06 -10.77
N ALA A 232 5.18 13.79 -11.13
CA ALA A 232 5.85 13.25 -12.30
C ALA A 232 5.31 13.95 -13.58
N PRO A 233 6.18 14.51 -14.44
CA PRO A 233 5.75 15.24 -15.62
C PRO A 233 4.95 14.31 -16.55
N GLY A 234 3.67 14.63 -16.75
CA GLY A 234 2.72 13.85 -17.55
C GLY A 234 1.51 13.29 -16.81
N ALA A 235 1.50 13.28 -15.47
CA ALA A 235 0.43 12.69 -14.65
C ALA A 235 -0.94 13.38 -14.82
N LEU A 236 -0.98 14.64 -15.22
CA LEU A 236 -2.21 15.40 -15.50
C LEU A 236 -2.61 15.42 -16.99
N SER A 237 -1.80 14.85 -17.88
CA SER A 237 -2.11 14.82 -19.31
C SER A 237 -3.35 13.99 -19.72
N PRO A 238 -3.81 12.96 -18.97
CA PRO A 238 -5.08 12.32 -19.29
C PRO A 238 -6.30 13.06 -18.71
N PHE A 239 -6.12 14.01 -17.78
CA PHE A 239 -7.21 14.81 -17.22
C PHE A 239 -7.55 16.03 -18.07
N PHE A 240 -6.59 16.56 -18.83
CA PHE A 240 -6.83 17.58 -19.84
C PHE A 240 -6.80 16.94 -21.22
N GLY A 241 -7.99 16.63 -21.73
CA GLY A 241 -8.19 15.98 -23.02
C GLY A 241 -7.31 16.59 -24.11
N LYS A 242 -6.56 15.73 -24.81
CA LYS A 242 -5.97 16.07 -26.10
C LYS A 242 -7.12 16.36 -27.08
N THR A 243 -7.44 17.62 -27.27
CA THR A 243 -8.09 18.08 -28.51
C THR A 243 -7.13 17.73 -29.65
N ARG A 244 -7.48 16.71 -30.44
CA ARG A 244 -6.89 16.50 -31.77
C ARG A 244 -7.21 17.74 -32.60
N ALA A 245 -6.21 18.56 -32.88
CA ALA A 245 -6.24 19.43 -34.05
C ALA A 245 -5.81 18.57 -35.24
N THR A 246 -6.79 18.22 -36.07
CA THR A 246 -6.59 17.97 -37.50
C THR A 246 -6.36 19.28 -38.22
#